data_AF-A0A542EEM3-F1
#
_entry.id   AF-A0A542EEM3-F1
#
_cell.length_a   1.000
_cell.length_b   1.000
_cell.length_c   1.000
_cell.angle_alpha   90.00
_cell.angle_beta   90.00
_cell.angle_gamma   90.00
#
_symmetry.space_group_name_H-M   'P 1'
#
loop_
_entity.id
_entity.type
_entity.pdbx_description
1 polymer ?
#
loop_
_entity_poly.entity_id
_entity_poly.type
_entity_poly.pdbx_seq_one_letter_code
_entity_poly.pdbx_strand_id
1 'polypeptide(L)'
;MSERAERPDKKIDRKQTVRRETSSSRLDQPRELRRRFLPRPGVDAERFGVLSERFARFMGTPAFLLYMTVFVALWLAWNTFMPEAAQFDPRALNYTLLTLILSLQASYAAPLILLAQNRQDDRDRVALEQDRGRDERNLADTEFLTREVASLRLALRDTATRDFVRSELRNLLEEMEERGILGQPTESEQKPRKKKDKPQRSESGTAALG
;
A
#
# COMPACT_ATOMS: atom_id res chain seq x y z
N MET A 1 28.63 -7.37 88.02
CA MET A 1 30.10 -7.16 88.07
C MET A 1 30.72 -8.22 87.19
N SER A 2 31.40 -8.00 86.07
CA SER A 2 31.84 -6.84 85.28
C SER A 2 31.85 -7.37 83.84
N GLU A 3 31.25 -6.70 82.86
CA GLU A 3 31.82 -5.59 82.10
C GLU A 3 33.16 -5.88 81.42
N ARG A 4 33.21 -5.48 80.14
CA ARG A 4 34.36 -5.19 79.26
C ARG A 4 34.75 -6.33 78.30
N ALA A 5 34.32 -6.24 77.03
CA ALA A 5 35.01 -5.51 75.92
C ALA A 5 35.97 -6.48 75.20
N GLU A 6 36.17 -6.54 73.89
CA GLU A 6 35.88 -5.70 72.73
C GLU A 6 36.54 -6.46 71.57
N ARG A 7 35.92 -6.52 70.39
CA ARG A 7 36.47 -5.95 69.13
C ARG A 7 35.76 -6.49 67.89
N PRO A 8 35.39 -5.59 66.95
CA PRO A 8 34.65 -5.91 65.73
C PRO A 8 35.57 -6.36 64.59
N ASP A 9 35.11 -7.31 63.77
CA ASP A 9 35.78 -7.72 62.53
C ASP A 9 35.60 -6.62 61.46
N LYS A 10 36.63 -5.79 61.32
CA LYS A 10 36.77 -4.75 60.29
C LYS A 10 37.38 -5.40 59.05
N LYS A 11 36.57 -5.75 58.05
CA LYS A 11 37.07 -6.00 56.70
C LYS A 11 37.13 -4.70 55.92
N ILE A 12 38.37 -4.24 55.78
CA ILE A 12 38.80 -3.03 55.08
C ILE A 12 38.80 -3.29 53.57
N ASP A 13 38.24 -2.30 52.86
CA ASP A 13 38.45 -1.86 51.49
C ASP A 13 38.93 -2.85 50.42
N ARG A 14 38.03 -3.14 49.47
CA ARG A 14 38.44 -3.39 48.08
C ARG A 14 37.86 -2.34 47.15
N LYS A 15 38.73 -1.37 46.86
CA LYS A 15 38.68 -0.38 45.79
C LYS A 15 38.37 -1.04 44.43
N GLN A 16 37.27 -0.64 43.80
CA GLN A 16 36.99 -0.81 42.37
C GLN A 16 35.96 0.28 41.99
N THR A 17 36.35 1.52 41.70
CA THR A 17 36.77 1.99 40.35
C THR A 17 36.18 1.18 39.20
N VAL A 18 34.88 1.36 38.95
CA VAL A 18 34.36 1.33 37.58
C VAL A 18 33.51 2.58 37.37
N ARG A 19 34.17 3.59 36.83
CA ARG A 19 33.57 4.73 36.15
C ARG A 19 32.79 4.20 34.94
N ARG A 20 31.46 4.24 34.99
CA ARG A 20 30.55 4.13 33.84
C ARG A 20 29.70 5.39 33.89
N GLU A 21 30.17 6.45 33.24
CA GLU A 21 29.64 6.89 31.94
C GLU A 21 28.11 7.01 31.95
N THR A 22 27.69 8.23 32.29
CA THR A 22 26.58 8.97 31.68
C THR A 22 25.39 8.13 31.20
N SER A 23 24.42 7.95 32.11
CA SER A 23 23.02 7.86 31.71
C SER A 23 22.67 9.17 30.99
N SER A 24 22.80 9.18 29.66
CA SER A 24 22.13 10.16 28.82
C SER A 24 20.64 9.91 28.97
N SER A 25 20.09 10.58 29.98
CA SER A 25 18.67 10.83 30.12
C SER A 25 18.16 11.29 28.76
N ARG A 26 17.43 10.41 28.08
CA ARG A 26 16.77 10.68 26.80
C ARG A 26 15.76 11.80 27.07
N LEU A 27 16.18 13.03 26.83
CA LEU A 27 15.41 14.28 26.96
C LEU A 27 14.39 14.44 25.82
N ASP A 28 14.02 13.36 25.14
CA ASP A 28 13.25 13.40 23.89
C ASP A 28 11.93 12.63 23.96
N GLN A 29 11.44 12.39 25.18
CA GLN A 29 10.04 12.04 25.37
C GLN A 29 9.31 13.32 25.75
N PRO A 30 8.46 13.90 24.88
CA PRO A 30 7.61 14.99 25.29
C PRO A 30 6.75 14.48 26.45
N ARG A 31 6.96 15.06 27.63
CA ARG A 31 6.11 14.85 28.80
C ARG A 31 4.70 15.24 28.41
N GLU A 32 3.88 14.24 28.09
CA GLU A 32 2.44 14.42 28.00
C GLU A 32 1.96 14.86 29.38
N LEU A 33 1.62 16.15 29.49
CA LEU A 33 1.02 16.75 30.68
C LEU A 33 -0.40 16.20 30.84
N ARG A 34 -0.49 14.93 31.25
CA ARG A 34 -1.71 14.17 31.33
C ARG A 34 -2.43 14.49 32.63
N ARG A 35 -3.31 15.49 32.59
CA ARG A 35 -4.50 15.53 33.44
C ARG A 35 -5.57 16.43 32.85
N ARG A 36 -6.23 15.93 31.80
CA ARG A 36 -7.52 16.46 31.34
C ARG A 36 -8.57 16.00 32.35
N PHE A 37 -8.84 16.84 33.35
CA PHE A 37 -9.82 16.65 34.42
C PHE A 37 -11.28 16.90 33.99
N LEU A 38 -11.59 16.88 32.69
CA LEU A 38 -12.99 16.93 32.27
C LEU A 38 -13.49 15.49 32.11
N PRO A 39 -14.53 15.06 32.85
CA PRO A 39 -15.29 13.90 32.47
C PRO A 39 -15.85 14.19 31.07
N ARG A 40 -15.29 13.55 30.04
CA ARG A 40 -15.96 13.50 28.75
C ARG A 40 -17.29 12.79 29.04
N PRO A 41 -18.46 13.41 28.81
CA PRO A 41 -19.68 12.64 28.83
C PRO A 41 -19.47 11.52 27.82
N GLY A 42 -19.43 10.28 28.31
CA GLY A 42 -19.40 9.08 27.50
C GLY A 42 -20.75 8.97 26.82
N VAL A 43 -20.99 9.81 25.82
CA VAL A 43 -22.06 9.61 24.87
C VAL A 43 -21.72 8.27 24.25
N ASP A 44 -22.52 7.22 24.53
CA ASP A 44 -22.26 5.83 24.18
C ASP A 44 -22.06 5.66 22.66
N ALA A 45 -20.86 5.96 22.17
CA ALA A 45 -20.52 6.09 20.76
C ALA A 45 -20.81 4.81 19.97
N GLU A 46 -20.83 3.67 20.66
CA GLU A 46 -21.17 2.37 20.11
C GLU A 46 -22.67 2.24 19.78
N ARG A 47 -23.55 2.72 20.67
CA ARG A 47 -25.02 2.71 20.44
C ARG A 47 -25.44 3.70 19.36
N PHE A 48 -24.86 4.90 19.38
CA PHE A 48 -25.09 5.88 18.31
C PHE A 48 -24.54 5.41 16.98
N GLY A 49 -23.42 4.67 17.00
CA GLY A 49 -22.82 4.12 15.81
C GLY A 49 -23.69 3.12 15.05
N VAL A 50 -24.38 2.25 15.79
CA VAL A 50 -25.34 1.28 15.21
C VAL A 50 -26.59 2.01 14.70
N LEU A 51 -27.04 3.05 15.42
CA LEU A 51 -28.16 3.88 14.96
C LEU A 51 -27.84 4.58 13.64
N SER A 52 -26.70 5.27 13.56
CA SER A 52 -26.29 6.01 12.36
C SER A 52 -26.11 5.10 11.15
N GLU A 53 -25.56 3.89 11.34
CA GLU A 53 -25.43 2.92 10.27
C GLU A 53 -26.79 2.41 9.76
N ARG A 54 -27.76 2.23 10.67
CA ARG A 54 -29.14 1.88 10.28
C ARG A 54 -29.86 3.04 9.59
N PHE A 55 -29.66 4.27 10.06
CA PHE A 55 -30.19 5.50 9.45
C PHE A 55 -29.60 5.74 8.05
N ALA A 56 -28.30 5.56 7.86
CA ALA A 56 -27.64 5.72 6.55
C ALA A 56 -28.18 4.72 5.52
N ARG A 57 -28.34 3.44 5.91
CA ARG A 57 -28.96 2.43 5.05
C ARG A 57 -30.43 2.74 4.76
N PHE A 58 -31.14 3.32 5.73
CA PHE A 58 -32.56 3.68 5.58
C PHE A 58 -32.76 4.87 4.63
N MET A 59 -31.98 5.94 4.77
CA MET A 59 -32.07 7.14 3.90
C MET A 59 -31.69 6.87 2.44
N GLY A 60 -30.79 5.91 2.18
CA GLY A 60 -30.37 5.55 0.82
C GLY A 60 -31.32 4.62 0.06
N THR A 61 -32.40 4.15 0.68
CA THR A 61 -33.32 3.17 0.08
C THR A 61 -34.55 3.88 -0.53
N PRO A 62 -35.01 3.52 -1.75
CA PRO A 62 -36.22 4.11 -2.35
C PRO A 62 -37.49 3.91 -1.51
N ALA A 63 -37.50 2.91 -0.62
CA ALA A 63 -38.58 2.67 0.34
C ALA A 63 -38.81 3.84 1.31
N PHE A 64 -37.77 4.60 1.67
CA PHE A 64 -37.90 5.77 2.55
C PHE A 64 -38.74 6.86 1.89
N LEU A 65 -38.45 7.17 0.62
CA LEU A 65 -39.21 8.14 -0.16
C LEU A 65 -40.67 7.71 -0.28
N LEU A 66 -40.92 6.42 -0.58
CA LEU A 66 -42.26 5.89 -0.67
C LEU A 66 -43.04 6.03 0.66
N TYR A 67 -42.40 5.68 1.78
CA TYR A 67 -43.02 5.85 3.11
C TYR A 67 -43.36 7.33 3.39
N MET A 68 -42.43 8.25 3.11
CA MET A 68 -42.67 9.69 3.30
C MET A 68 -43.78 10.21 2.40
N THR A 69 -43.82 9.80 1.13
CA THR A 69 -44.91 10.16 0.22
C THR A 69 -46.26 9.63 0.70
N VAL A 70 -46.33 8.37 1.16
CA VAL A 70 -47.55 7.79 1.71
C VAL A 70 -47.99 8.53 2.97
N PHE A 71 -47.07 8.88 3.87
CA PHE A 71 -47.38 9.65 5.07
C PHE A 71 -47.99 11.02 4.73
N VAL A 72 -47.35 11.77 3.83
CA VAL A 72 -47.85 13.08 3.38
C VAL A 72 -49.21 12.94 2.68
N ALA A 73 -49.37 11.93 1.81
CA ALA A 73 -50.63 11.68 1.12
C ALA A 73 -51.77 11.32 2.08
N LEU A 74 -51.51 10.47 3.08
CA LEU A 74 -52.49 10.11 4.12
C LEU A 74 -52.86 11.32 4.98
N TRP A 75 -51.90 12.15 5.36
CA TRP A 75 -52.16 13.38 6.12
C TRP A 75 -53.04 14.34 5.33
N LEU A 76 -52.74 14.53 4.04
CA LEU A 76 -53.49 15.41 3.16
C LEU A 76 -54.90 14.86 2.93
N ALA A 77 -55.04 13.56 2.67
CA ALA A 77 -56.32 12.90 2.51
C ALA A 77 -57.18 13.03 3.77
N TRP A 78 -56.61 12.74 4.95
CA TRP A 78 -57.32 12.86 6.21
C TRP A 78 -57.85 14.28 6.44
N ASN A 79 -56.99 15.30 6.30
CA ASN A 79 -57.41 16.69 6.51
C ASN A 79 -58.30 17.25 5.38
N THR A 80 -58.30 16.64 4.19
CA THR A 80 -59.18 17.05 3.07
C THR A 80 -60.57 16.44 3.18
N PHE A 81 -60.68 15.15 3.51
CA PHE A 81 -61.95 14.42 3.47
C PHE A 81 -62.76 14.50 4.78
N MET A 82 -62.14 14.89 5.91
CA MET A 82 -62.85 14.97 7.19
C MET A 82 -63.58 16.31 7.39
N PRO A 83 -64.71 16.34 8.12
CA PRO A 83 -65.44 17.57 8.44
C PRO A 83 -64.56 18.57 9.21
N GLU A 84 -64.80 19.88 9.05
CA GLU A 84 -63.97 20.95 9.67
C GLU A 84 -63.79 20.80 11.18
N ALA A 85 -64.76 20.23 11.90
CA ALA A 85 -64.68 19.97 13.33
C ALA A 85 -63.63 18.90 13.73
N ALA A 86 -63.18 18.08 12.78
CA ALA A 86 -62.21 17.01 13.03
C ALA A 86 -60.93 17.16 12.18
N GLN A 87 -60.80 18.27 11.43
CA GLN A 87 -59.57 18.61 10.72
C GLN A 87 -58.51 19.03 11.74
N PHE A 88 -57.46 18.21 11.88
CA PHE A 88 -56.32 18.54 12.74
C PHE A 88 -55.49 19.69 12.15
N ASP A 89 -55.43 19.78 10.82
CA ASP A 89 -54.69 20.79 10.06
C ASP A 89 -55.61 21.36 8.96
N PRO A 90 -56.37 22.42 9.26
CA PRO A 90 -57.40 22.92 8.36
C PRO A 90 -56.82 23.35 7.02
N ARG A 91 -57.48 22.94 5.92
CA ARG A 91 -57.10 23.35 4.55
C ARG A 91 -57.06 24.88 4.37
N ALA A 92 -57.85 25.63 5.13
CA ALA A 92 -57.90 27.09 5.09
C ALA A 92 -56.59 27.75 5.56
N LEU A 93 -55.82 27.07 6.41
CA LEU A 93 -54.51 27.49 6.91
C LEU A 93 -53.37 26.88 6.07
N ASN A 94 -53.65 26.35 4.88
CA ASN A 94 -52.67 25.76 3.97
C ASN A 94 -51.80 24.66 4.60
N TYR A 95 -52.35 23.83 5.48
CA TYR A 95 -51.62 22.76 6.16
C TYR A 95 -50.40 23.26 6.95
N THR A 96 -50.62 24.26 7.81
CA THR A 96 -49.54 24.91 8.58
C THR A 96 -48.83 23.91 9.50
N LEU A 97 -49.55 22.97 10.12
CA LEU A 97 -48.93 21.98 11.01
C LEU A 97 -48.01 21.03 10.25
N LEU A 98 -48.44 20.54 9.09
CA LEU A 98 -47.59 19.69 8.23
C LEU A 98 -46.31 20.44 7.85
N THR A 99 -46.42 21.70 7.47
CA THR A 99 -45.26 22.53 7.10
C THR A 99 -44.31 22.77 8.27
N LEU A 100 -44.85 23.03 9.47
CA LEU A 100 -44.06 23.20 10.68
C LEU A 100 -43.29 21.91 11.03
N ILE A 101 -43.96 20.75 10.94
CA ILE A 101 -43.35 19.45 11.21
C ILE A 101 -42.25 19.14 10.19
N LEU A 102 -42.48 19.37 8.89
CA LEU A 102 -41.48 19.14 7.85
C LEU A 102 -40.26 20.06 8.02
N SER A 103 -40.49 21.32 8.38
CA SER A 103 -39.40 22.28 8.64
C SER A 103 -38.56 21.87 9.86
N LEU A 104 -39.22 21.42 10.93
CA LEU A 104 -38.55 20.88 12.11
C LEU A 104 -37.76 19.60 11.77
N GLN A 105 -38.33 18.71 10.96
CA GLN A 105 -37.70 17.46 10.54
C GLN A 105 -36.39 17.71 9.77
N ALA A 106 -36.37 18.72 8.89
CA ALA A 106 -35.15 19.15 8.21
C ALA A 106 -34.11 19.75 9.18
N SER A 107 -34.57 20.58 10.14
CA SER A 107 -33.68 21.24 11.10
C SER A 107 -33.00 20.25 12.06
N TYR A 108 -33.72 19.22 12.54
CA TYR A 108 -33.15 18.21 13.43
C TYR A 108 -32.29 17.15 12.70
N ALA A 109 -32.45 17.03 11.38
CA ALA A 109 -31.59 16.15 10.58
C ALA A 109 -30.12 16.62 10.59
N ALA A 110 -29.86 17.93 10.49
CA ALA A 110 -28.52 18.49 10.45
C ALA A 110 -27.60 18.08 11.63
N PRO A 111 -27.99 18.24 12.91
CA PRO A 111 -27.16 17.81 14.03
C PRO A 111 -26.98 16.29 14.09
N LEU A 112 -27.99 15.50 13.74
CA LEU A 112 -27.86 14.03 13.66
C LEU A 112 -26.88 13.60 12.57
N ILE A 113 -26.93 14.24 11.41
CA ILE A 113 -26.02 13.99 10.29
C ILE A 113 -24.59 14.39 10.66
N LEU A 114 -24.41 15.56 11.30
CA LEU A 114 -23.09 16.03 11.77
C LEU A 114 -22.45 15.05 12.76
N LEU A 115 -23.23 14.47 13.67
CA LEU A 115 -22.73 13.44 14.59
C LEU A 115 -22.40 12.12 13.87
N ALA A 116 -23.13 11.78 12.81
CA ALA A 116 -22.84 10.58 12.01
C ALA A 116 -21.56 10.75 11.16
N GLN A 117 -21.33 11.95 10.62
CA GLN A 117 -20.20 12.29 9.75
C GLN A 117 -18.85 12.27 10.49
N ASN A 118 -18.77 12.88 11.68
CA ASN A 118 -17.51 12.92 12.46
C ASN A 118 -16.87 11.52 12.65
N ARG A 119 -17.67 10.46 12.71
CA ARG A 119 -17.17 9.09 12.87
C ARG A 119 -16.82 8.40 11.55
N GLN A 120 -17.46 8.79 10.45
CA GLN A 120 -17.01 8.35 9.12
C GLN A 120 -15.63 8.93 8.84
N ASP A 121 -15.44 10.22 9.12
CA ASP A 121 -14.15 10.91 8.97
C ASP A 121 -13.04 10.26 9.82
N ASP A 122 -13.33 9.86 11.06
CA ASP A 122 -12.37 9.15 11.92
C ASP A 122 -11.97 7.77 11.35
N ARG A 123 -12.93 6.99 10.81
CA ARG A 123 -12.62 5.70 10.16
C ARG A 123 -11.83 5.90 8.88
N ASP A 124 -12.24 6.87 8.07
CA ASP A 124 -11.62 7.19 6.78
C ASP A 124 -10.18 7.66 7.02
N ARG A 125 -9.94 8.42 8.09
CA ARG A 125 -8.59 8.79 8.51
C ARG A 125 -7.73 7.57 8.85
N VAL A 126 -8.24 6.63 9.65
CA VAL A 126 -7.49 5.41 9.99
C VAL A 126 -7.23 4.55 8.76
N ALA A 127 -8.21 4.42 7.86
CA ALA A 127 -8.04 3.72 6.60
C ALA A 127 -6.94 4.36 5.74
N LEU A 128 -6.92 5.70 5.62
CA LEU A 128 -5.90 6.44 4.90
C LEU A 128 -4.50 6.31 5.53
N GLU A 129 -4.39 6.28 6.86
CA GLU A 129 -3.11 6.06 7.55
C GLU A 129 -2.57 4.64 7.30
N GLN A 130 -3.45 3.63 7.30
CA GLN A 130 -3.07 2.26 6.96
C GLN A 130 -2.67 2.10 5.50
N ASP A 131 -3.37 2.78 4.59
CA ASP A 131 -3.09 2.75 3.15
C ASP A 131 -1.71 3.33 2.86
N ARG A 132 -1.39 4.49 3.44
CA ARG A 132 -0.03 5.07 3.36
C ARG A 132 1.05 4.11 3.84
N GLY A 133 0.84 3.45 4.98
CA GLY A 133 1.79 2.48 5.50
C GLY A 133 1.93 1.22 4.63
N ARG A 134 0.88 0.84 3.89
CA ARG A 134 0.94 -0.24 2.89
C ARG A 134 1.70 0.21 1.65
N ASP A 135 1.46 1.41 1.17
CA ASP A 135 2.15 1.98 0.00
C ASP A 135 3.65 2.11 0.24
N GLU A 136 4.06 2.58 1.42
CA GLU A 136 5.47 2.62 1.82
C GLU A 136 6.12 1.23 1.81
N ARG A 137 5.42 0.20 2.29
CA ARG A 137 5.89 -1.19 2.26
C ARG A 137 5.95 -1.74 0.84
N ASN A 138 4.93 -1.49 0.03
CA ASN A 138 4.90 -1.92 -1.37
C ASN A 138 6.03 -1.29 -2.18
N LEU A 139 6.34 -0.02 -1.92
CA LEU A 139 7.47 0.67 -2.53
C LEU A 139 8.79 0.02 -2.11
N ALA A 140 8.98 -0.24 -0.81
CA ALA A 140 10.16 -0.92 -0.30
C ALA A 140 10.33 -2.35 -0.87
N ASP A 141 9.24 -3.12 -0.96
CA ASP A 141 9.24 -4.46 -1.56
C ASP A 141 9.58 -4.41 -3.06
N THR A 142 9.07 -3.40 -3.77
CA THR A 142 9.38 -3.20 -5.19
C THR A 142 10.85 -2.83 -5.39
N GLU A 143 11.39 -1.94 -4.54
CA GLU A 143 12.81 -1.59 -4.55
C GLU A 143 13.70 -2.80 -4.24
N PHE A 144 13.30 -3.62 -3.26
CA PHE A 144 13.99 -4.85 -2.91
C PHE A 144 13.99 -5.84 -4.09
N LEU A 145 12.82 -6.14 -4.66
CA LEU A 145 12.69 -7.02 -5.82
C LEU A 145 13.49 -6.51 -7.02
N THR A 146 13.50 -5.20 -7.26
CA THR A 146 14.29 -4.60 -8.35
C THR A 146 15.79 -4.80 -8.12
N ARG A 147 16.25 -4.65 -6.87
CA ARG A 147 17.65 -4.89 -6.50
C ARG A 147 18.04 -6.37 -6.62
N GLU A 148 17.19 -7.27 -6.17
CA GLU A 148 17.39 -8.72 -6.30
C GLU A 148 17.38 -9.17 -7.77
N VAL A 149 16.50 -8.63 -8.61
CA VAL A 149 16.50 -8.91 -10.06
C VAL A 149 17.77 -8.38 -10.71
N ALA A 150 18.26 -7.20 -10.29
CA ALA A 150 19.51 -6.65 -10.80
C ALA A 150 20.73 -7.51 -10.40
N SER A 151 20.80 -7.99 -9.15
CA SER A 151 21.87 -8.88 -8.69
C SER A 151 21.81 -10.24 -9.38
N LEU A 152 20.62 -10.82 -9.53
CA LEU A 152 20.39 -12.06 -10.27
C LEU A 152 20.84 -11.93 -11.74
N ARG A 153 20.51 -10.81 -12.39
CA ARG A 153 20.92 -10.52 -13.77
C ARG A 153 22.43 -10.42 -13.91
N LEU A 154 23.12 -9.81 -12.94
CA LEU A 154 24.58 -9.72 -12.94
C LEU A 154 25.21 -11.11 -12.75
N ALA A 155 24.72 -11.91 -11.80
CA ALA A 155 25.19 -13.27 -11.58
C ALA A 155 24.99 -14.15 -12.83
N LEU A 156 23.82 -14.08 -13.48
CA LEU A 156 23.55 -14.78 -14.74
C LEU A 156 24.46 -14.32 -15.89
N ARG A 157 24.83 -13.03 -15.92
CA ARG A 157 25.72 -12.47 -16.94
C ARG A 157 27.18 -12.90 -16.74
N ASP A 158 27.65 -13.00 -15.50
CA ASP A 158 28.98 -13.54 -15.17
C ASP A 158 29.07 -15.05 -15.41
N THR A 159 27.95 -15.77 -15.38
CA THR A 159 27.89 -17.19 -15.77
C THR A 159 27.96 -17.40 -17.31
N ALA A 160 28.38 -16.38 -18.07
CA ALA A 160 28.97 -16.50 -19.40
C ALA A 160 28.21 -17.39 -20.40
N THR A 161 26.89 -17.31 -20.47
CA THR A 161 26.06 -18.26 -21.25
C THR A 161 26.36 -18.28 -22.76
N ARG A 162 27.11 -17.32 -23.31
CA ARG A 162 27.51 -17.32 -24.72
C ARG A 162 28.95 -17.73 -24.92
N ASP A 163 29.90 -17.08 -24.26
CA ASP A 163 31.32 -17.35 -24.53
C ASP A 163 31.82 -18.61 -23.80
N PHE A 164 31.29 -18.93 -22.61
CA PHE A 164 31.56 -20.19 -21.92
C PHE A 164 30.86 -21.37 -22.60
N VAL A 165 29.59 -21.22 -23.00
CA VAL A 165 28.89 -22.28 -23.76
C VAL A 165 29.55 -22.50 -25.12
N ARG A 166 30.02 -21.44 -25.79
CA ARG A 166 30.75 -21.55 -27.05
C ARG A 166 32.14 -22.18 -26.87
N SER A 167 32.87 -21.83 -25.81
CA SER A 167 34.17 -22.45 -25.53
C SER A 167 34.01 -23.92 -25.22
N GLU A 168 32.97 -24.30 -24.48
CA GLU A 168 32.75 -25.70 -24.11
C GLU A 168 32.21 -26.54 -25.26
N LEU A 169 31.36 -25.98 -26.11
CA LEU A 169 31.01 -26.61 -27.38
C LEU A 169 32.23 -26.79 -28.29
N ARG A 170 33.17 -25.84 -28.31
CA ARG A 170 34.43 -25.97 -29.09
C ARG A 170 35.35 -27.04 -28.50
N ASN A 171 35.58 -27.02 -27.18
CA ASN A 171 36.35 -28.05 -26.50
C ASN A 171 35.77 -29.45 -26.75
N LEU A 172 34.45 -29.61 -26.63
CA LEU A 172 33.78 -30.90 -26.88
C LEU A 172 33.86 -31.33 -28.35
N LEU A 173 33.77 -30.39 -29.30
CA LEU A 173 33.96 -30.67 -30.72
C LEU A 173 35.40 -31.11 -31.04
N GLU A 174 36.38 -30.41 -30.47
CA GLU A 174 37.80 -30.70 -30.64
C GLU A 174 38.17 -32.05 -30.00
N GLU A 175 37.62 -32.35 -28.82
CA GLU A 175 37.75 -33.66 -28.18
C GLU A 175 37.14 -34.79 -29.03
N MET A 176 36.03 -34.54 -29.73
CA MET A 176 35.42 -35.51 -30.64
C MET A 176 36.20 -35.70 -31.95
N GLU A 177 36.82 -34.64 -32.47
CA GLU A 177 37.72 -34.68 -33.63
C GLU A 177 39.01 -35.43 -33.30
N GLU A 178 39.59 -35.20 -32.12
CA GLU A 178 40.78 -35.90 -31.61
C GLU A 178 40.50 -37.39 -31.35
N ARG A 179 39.28 -37.73 -30.93
CA ARG A 179 38.79 -39.12 -30.83
C ARG A 179 38.44 -39.75 -32.19
N GLY A 180 38.61 -39.04 -33.30
CA GLY A 180 38.50 -39.58 -34.66
C GLY A 180 37.08 -39.87 -35.13
N ILE A 181 36.07 -39.20 -34.57
CA ILE A 181 34.65 -39.46 -34.90
C ILE A 181 34.18 -38.65 -36.13
N LEU A 182 34.91 -37.61 -36.53
CA LEU A 182 34.68 -36.86 -37.77
C LEU A 182 35.93 -36.93 -38.65
N GLY A 183 35.84 -37.66 -39.76
CA GLY A 183 36.96 -37.87 -40.69
C GLY A 183 37.44 -36.58 -41.33
N GLN A 184 38.77 -36.39 -41.38
CA GLN A 184 39.41 -35.24 -42.01
C GLN A 184 39.18 -35.23 -43.54
N PRO A 185 38.94 -34.06 -44.17
CA PRO A 185 39.06 -33.92 -45.61
C PRO A 185 40.54 -33.90 -45.99
N THR A 186 40.97 -34.92 -46.73
CA THR A 186 42.34 -35.13 -47.20
C THR A 186 42.81 -34.02 -48.14
N GLU A 187 43.86 -33.31 -47.73
CA GLU A 187 44.65 -32.42 -48.57
C GLU A 187 45.78 -33.24 -49.23
N SER A 188 45.70 -33.50 -50.55
CA SER A 188 46.90 -33.74 -51.37
C SER A 188 46.63 -33.68 -52.88
N GLU A 189 47.70 -33.29 -53.60
CA GLU A 189 47.94 -33.28 -55.05
C GLU A 189 47.77 -31.92 -55.75
N GLN A 190 48.73 -31.35 -56.49
CA GLN A 190 50.10 -31.72 -56.84
C GLN A 190 50.74 -30.49 -57.54
N LYS A 191 52.07 -30.33 -57.41
CA LYS A 191 52.96 -29.61 -58.36
C LYS A 191 53.99 -30.65 -58.84
N PRO A 192 54.71 -30.53 -59.99
CA PRO A 192 54.96 -29.35 -60.83
C PRO A 192 55.10 -29.59 -62.37
N ARG A 193 55.22 -28.52 -63.20
CA ARG A 193 56.35 -28.22 -64.13
C ARG A 193 56.01 -27.22 -65.25
N LYS A 194 57.03 -26.43 -65.60
CA LYS A 194 57.11 -25.33 -66.59
C LYS A 194 57.02 -25.81 -68.05
N LYS A 195 56.41 -25.04 -68.97
CA LYS A 195 57.06 -24.17 -69.99
C LYS A 195 56.03 -23.49 -70.93
N LYS A 196 56.25 -22.19 -71.19
CA LYS A 196 56.15 -21.39 -72.46
C LYS A 196 54.98 -21.67 -73.43
N ASP A 197 54.23 -20.71 -73.98
CA ASP A 197 54.58 -19.38 -74.52
C ASP A 197 53.36 -18.43 -74.52
N LYS A 198 53.65 -17.11 -74.54
CA LYS A 198 52.73 -15.98 -74.84
C LYS A 198 52.58 -15.84 -76.39
N PRO A 199 51.75 -14.96 -76.99
CA PRO A 199 50.83 -13.93 -76.46
C PRO A 199 49.50 -13.77 -77.26
N GLN A 200 48.82 -12.62 -77.04
CA GLN A 200 47.73 -11.95 -77.82
C GLN A 200 46.31 -12.15 -77.27
N ARG A 201 45.42 -11.15 -77.22
CA ARG A 201 45.41 -9.68 -77.45
C ARG A 201 43.96 -9.23 -77.13
N SER A 202 43.78 -8.02 -76.57
CA SER A 202 42.57 -7.15 -76.54
C SER A 202 41.19 -7.77 -76.21
N GLU A 203 40.33 -7.18 -75.37
CA GLU A 203 39.57 -5.94 -75.54
C GLU A 203 39.09 -5.49 -74.13
N SER A 204 39.31 -4.27 -73.63
CA SER A 204 38.62 -2.99 -73.89
C SER A 204 37.08 -3.02 -73.84
N GLY A 205 36.51 -2.35 -72.83
CA GLY A 205 35.07 -2.01 -72.70
C GLY A 205 34.73 -1.74 -71.22
N THR A 206 34.88 -0.54 -70.65
CA THR A 206 33.89 0.58 -70.64
C THR A 206 32.51 0.07 -70.20
N ALA A 207 31.79 0.53 -69.18
CA ALA A 207 31.48 1.86 -68.66
C ALA A 207 30.77 1.63 -67.29
N ALA A 208 31.09 2.36 -66.22
CA ALA A 208 30.42 3.60 -65.79
C ALA A 208 28.91 3.51 -65.51
N LEU A 209 28.59 3.81 -64.24
CA LEU A 209 27.46 4.61 -63.74
C LEU A 209 26.03 4.04 -63.80
N GLY A 210 25.36 4.17 -62.64
CA GLY A 210 23.94 3.94 -62.41
C GLY A 210 23.65 3.96 -60.92
#